data_AF-A0A6B3FN51-F1
#
_entry.id   AF-A0A6B3FN51-F1
#
_cell.length_a   1.000
_cell.length_b   1.000
_cell.length_c   1.000
_cell.angle_alpha   90.00
_cell.angle_beta   90.00
_cell.angle_gamma   90.00
#
_symmetry.space_group_name_H-M   'P 1'
#
loop_
_entity.id
_entity.type
_entity.pdbx_description
1 polymer ?
#
loop_
_entity_poly.entity_id
_entity_poly.type
_entity_poly.pdbx_seq_one_letter_code
_entity_poly.pdbx_strand_id
1 'polypeptide(L)'
;FYAGKAFLSRAVVRWLKEEGLNLDVCSGGELTTALDAGMPAERIAFHGNNKTVAEIERAVEAGVGRIVLDSFQEIVRVAHIA
;
A
#
# COMPACT_ATOMS: atom_id res chain seq x y z
N PHE A 1 1.50 4.96 -10.88
CA PHE A 1 0.76 4.13 -9.92
C PHE A 1 -0.69 4.08 -10.38
N TYR A 2 -1.26 2.89 -10.57
CA TYR A 2 -2.70 2.72 -10.74
C TYR A 2 -3.38 2.91 -9.39
N ALA A 3 -4.45 3.69 -9.33
CA ALA A 3 -5.16 3.96 -8.09
C ALA A 3 -6.15 2.81 -7.79
N GLY A 4 -5.84 1.99 -6.79
CA GLY A 4 -6.68 0.84 -6.38
C GLY A 4 -8.13 1.22 -6.09
N LYS A 5 -8.35 2.41 -5.51
CA LYS A 5 -9.68 2.99 -5.26
C LYS A 5 -10.58 3.12 -6.51
N ALA A 6 -10.01 3.13 -7.72
CA ALA A 6 -10.81 3.18 -8.95
C ALA A 6 -11.53 1.83 -9.17
N PHE A 7 -10.80 0.73 -9.04
CA PHE A 7 -11.31 -0.64 -9.02
C PHE A 7 -10.19 -1.61 -8.62
N LEU A 8 -10.35 -2.36 -7.53
CA LEU A 8 -9.35 -3.33 -7.08
C LEU A 8 -9.93 -4.73 -6.98
N SER A 9 -9.26 -5.68 -7.63
CA SER A 9 -9.50 -7.12 -7.49
C SER A 9 -8.19 -7.87 -7.73
N ARG A 10 -8.11 -9.13 -7.31
CA ARG A 10 -6.92 -9.96 -7.56
C ARG A 10 -6.58 -10.06 -9.06
N ALA A 11 -7.58 -10.05 -9.94
CA ALA A 11 -7.39 -10.07 -11.39
C ALA A 11 -6.72 -8.77 -11.90
N VAL A 12 -7.20 -7.61 -11.46
CA VAL A 12 -6.61 -6.31 -11.81
C VAL A 12 -5.17 -6.22 -11.30
N VAL A 13 -4.90 -6.66 -10.07
CA VAL A 13 -3.54 -6.65 -9.51
C VAL A 13 -2.59 -7.49 -10.37
N ARG A 14 -3.04 -8.66 -10.85
CA ARG A 14 -2.25 -9.49 -11.76
C ARG A 14 -1.94 -8.78 -13.09
N TRP A 15 -2.93 -8.11 -13.70
CA TRP A 15 -2.70 -7.32 -14.92
C TRP A 15 -1.66 -6.22 -14.68
N LEU A 16 -1.77 -5.46 -13.59
CA LEU A 16 -0.79 -4.41 -13.26
C LEU A 16 0.61 -4.98 -13.07
N LYS A 17 0.73 -6.16 -12.44
CA LYS A 17 2.01 -6.85 -12.26
C LYS A 17 2.62 -7.22 -13.62
N GLU A 18 1.83 -7.88 -14.47
CA GLU A 18 2.20 -8.35 -15.83
C GLU A 18 2.60 -7.18 -16.74
N GLU A 19 1.89 -6.05 -16.68
CA GLU A 19 2.19 -4.82 -17.42
C GLU A 19 3.33 -3.97 -16.83
N GLY A 20 3.95 -4.42 -15.73
CA GLY A 20 5.05 -3.67 -15.10
C GLY A 20 4.63 -2.36 -14.40
N LEU A 21 3.34 -2.15 -14.13
CA LEU A 21 2.80 -0.96 -13.47
C LEU A 21 2.83 -1.04 -11.93
N ASN A 22 3.02 0.09 -11.27
CA ASN A 22 2.93 0.18 -9.81
C ASN A 22 1.49 0.36 -9.34
N LEU A 23 1.18 -0.02 -8.10
CA LEU A 23 -0.15 0.04 -7.50
C LEU A 23 -0.18 0.99 -6.29
N ASP A 24 -1.17 1.86 -6.24
CA ASP A 24 -1.50 2.68 -5.07
C ASP A 24 -2.68 2.04 -4.32
N VAL A 25 -2.54 1.88 -3.01
CA VAL A 25 -3.56 1.36 -2.08
C VAL A 25 -3.83 2.39 -0.99
N CYS A 26 -5.06 2.46 -0.46
CA CYS A 26 -5.44 3.45 0.55
C CYS A 26 -5.98 2.87 1.88
N SER A 27 -6.04 1.55 2.02
CA SER A 27 -6.44 0.88 3.27
C SER A 27 -5.74 -0.46 3.45
N GLY A 28 -5.75 -0.99 4.68
CA GLY A 28 -5.25 -2.33 4.98
C GLY A 28 -5.91 -3.45 4.18
N GLY A 29 -7.20 -3.31 3.81
CA GLY A 29 -7.90 -4.28 2.96
C GLY A 29 -7.39 -4.28 1.52
N GLU A 30 -7.11 -3.09 0.96
CA GLU A 30 -6.50 -2.96 -0.36
C GLU A 30 -5.06 -3.48 -0.37
N LEU A 31 -4.27 -3.16 0.65
CA LEU A 31 -2.91 -3.69 0.83
C LEU A 31 -2.93 -5.22 0.91
N THR A 32 -3.83 -5.81 1.69
CA THR A 32 -3.99 -7.26 1.79
C THR A 32 -4.34 -7.87 0.44
N THR A 33 -5.29 -7.28 -0.29
CA THR A 33 -5.68 -7.75 -1.63
C THR A 33 -4.52 -7.70 -2.62
N ALA A 34 -3.70 -6.65 -2.56
CA ALA A 34 -2.52 -6.49 -3.42
C ALA A 34 -1.46 -7.55 -3.13
N LEU A 35 -1.13 -7.77 -1.85
CA LEU A 35 -0.14 -8.75 -1.42
C LEU A 35 -0.59 -10.18 -1.73
N ASP A 36 -1.85 -10.52 -1.43
CA ASP A 36 -2.44 -11.83 -1.72
C ASP A 36 -2.46 -12.17 -3.22
N ALA A 37 -2.60 -11.15 -4.07
CA ALA A 37 -2.55 -11.30 -5.52
C ALA A 37 -1.11 -11.29 -6.08
N GLY A 38 -0.10 -11.20 -5.21
CA GLY A 38 1.31 -11.32 -5.55
C GLY A 38 1.92 -10.07 -6.18
N MET A 39 1.36 -8.88 -5.93
CA MET A 39 2.03 -7.62 -6.26
C MET A 39 3.35 -7.51 -5.48
N PRO A 40 4.49 -7.24 -6.12
CA PRO A 40 5.74 -6.97 -5.41
C PRO A 40 5.57 -5.76 -4.50
N ALA A 41 5.87 -5.89 -3.20
CA ALA A 41 5.58 -4.86 -2.21
C ALA A 41 6.34 -3.55 -2.49
N GLU A 42 7.54 -3.64 -3.05
CA GLU A 42 8.35 -2.49 -3.47
C GLU A 42 7.68 -1.65 -4.59
N ARG A 43 6.70 -2.21 -5.29
CA ARG A 43 5.88 -1.55 -6.31
C ARG A 43 4.55 -1.01 -5.77
N ILE A 44 4.33 -1.07 -4.46
CA ILE A 44 3.15 -0.53 -3.79
C ILE A 44 3.46 0.85 -3.20
N ALA A 45 2.54 1.80 -3.37
CA ALA A 45 2.46 3.02 -2.57
C ALA A 45 1.23 2.94 -1.66
N PHE A 46 1.41 3.22 -0.37
CA PHE A 46 0.32 3.23 0.60
C PHE A 46 -0.07 4.68 0.92
N HIS A 47 -1.20 5.11 0.34
CA HIS A 47 -1.89 6.36 0.65
C HIS A 47 -2.91 6.19 1.78
N GLY A 48 -3.56 7.29 2.18
CA GLY A 48 -4.62 7.30 3.19
C GLY A 48 -4.40 8.42 4.19
N ASN A 49 -5.44 9.19 4.50
CA ASN A 49 -5.38 10.37 5.36
C ASN A 49 -5.40 10.04 6.87
N ASN A 50 -5.65 8.78 7.22
CA ASN A 50 -5.75 8.36 8.62
C ASN A 50 -5.32 6.90 8.80
N LYS A 51 -4.09 6.57 8.37
CA LYS A 51 -3.55 5.21 8.55
C LYS A 51 -3.43 4.89 10.04
N THR A 52 -3.92 3.73 10.40
CA THR A 52 -3.78 3.17 11.74
C THR A 52 -2.35 2.67 11.98
N VAL A 53 -1.96 2.50 13.25
CA VAL A 53 -0.65 1.92 13.60
C VAL A 53 -0.49 0.53 13.00
N ALA A 54 -1.51 -0.33 13.11
CA ALA A 54 -1.49 -1.69 12.57
C ALA A 54 -1.33 -1.71 11.03
N GLU A 55 -1.96 -0.76 10.32
CA GLU A 55 -1.77 -0.63 8.86
C GLU A 55 -0.33 -0.22 8.52
N ILE A 56 0.26 0.69 9.28
CA ILE A 56 1.66 1.12 9.09
C ILE A 56 2.62 -0.03 9.38
N GLU A 57 2.48 -0.71 10.52
CA GLU A 57 3.29 -1.90 10.88
C GLU A 57 3.24 -2.94 9.76
N ARG A 58 2.03 -3.26 9.28
CA ARG A 58 1.86 -4.24 8.21
C ARG A 58 2.55 -3.80 6.91
N ALA A 59 2.48 -2.52 6.56
CA ALA A 59 3.11 -2.00 5.36
C ALA A 59 4.65 -2.04 5.45
N VAL A 60 5.21 -1.69 6.61
CA VAL A 60 6.66 -1.78 6.86
C VAL A 60 7.12 -3.25 6.82
N GLU A 61 6.45 -4.14 7.55
CA GLU A 61 6.76 -5.58 7.57
C GLU A 61 6.70 -6.22 6.19
N ALA A 62 5.72 -5.83 5.37
CA ALA A 62 5.57 -6.35 4.02
C ALA A 62 6.63 -5.81 3.04
N GLY A 63 7.40 -4.79 3.42
CA GLY A 63 8.36 -4.13 2.54
C GLY A 63 7.71 -3.23 1.49
N VAL A 64 6.61 -2.55 1.85
CA VAL A 64 5.95 -1.59 0.95
C VAL A 64 6.94 -0.49 0.54
N GLY A 65 7.07 -0.26 -0.77
CA GLY A 65 8.11 0.62 -1.30
C GLY A 65 7.95 2.10 -0.92
N ARG A 66 6.71 2.57 -0.73
CA ARG A 66 6.42 3.98 -0.38
C ARG A 66 5.22 4.09 0.55
N ILE A 67 5.36 4.82 1.65
CA ILE A 67 4.24 5.27 2.49
C ILE A 67 4.08 6.78 2.27
N VAL A 68 2.91 7.22 1.81
CA VAL A 68 2.64 8.64 1.56
C VAL A 68 1.98 9.25 2.79
N LEU A 69 2.70 10.11 3.50
CA LEU A 69 2.31 10.69 4.78
C LEU A 69 1.37 11.89 4.57
N ASP A 70 0.30 11.96 5.35
CA ASP A 70 -0.76 12.98 5.22
C ASP A 70 -0.83 13.93 6.43
N SER A 71 -0.09 13.66 7.51
CA SER A 71 -0.08 14.51 8.71
C SER A 71 1.21 14.45 9.52
N PHE A 72 1.45 15.47 10.35
CA PHE A 72 2.57 15.48 11.29
C PHE A 72 2.52 14.32 12.29
N GLN A 73 1.32 13.94 12.73
CA GLN A 73 1.11 12.81 13.63
C GLN A 73 1.50 11.49 12.96
N GLU A 74 1.22 11.34 11.67
CA GLU A 74 1.59 10.15 10.91
C GLU A 74 3.12 10.06 10.73
N ILE A 75 3.81 11.19 10.51
CA ILE A 75 5.28 11.22 10.48
C ILE A 75 5.87 10.58 11.74
N VAL A 76 5.37 10.95 12.92
CA VAL A 76 5.84 10.40 14.19
C VAL A 76 5.54 8.90 14.31
N ARG A 77 4.35 8.46 13.90
CA ARG A 77 3.98 7.02 13.92
C ARG A 77 4.88 6.19 13.02
N VAL A 78 5.07 6.61 11.77
CA VAL A 78 5.90 5.88 10.80
C VAL A 78 7.36 5.86 11.24
N ALA A 79 7.90 6.99 11.73
CA ALA A 79 9.27 7.05 12.22
C ALA A 79 9.53 6.19 13.47
N HIS A 80 8.49 5.83 14.23
CA HIS A 80 8.63 4.91 15.37
C HIS A 80 8.67 3.44 14.94
N ILE A 81 8.04 3.10 13.82
CA ILE A 81 7.84 1.73 13.34
C ILE A 81 8.93 1.30 12.35
N ALA A 82 9.40 2.22 11.50
CA ALA A 82 10.41 1.97 10.46
C ALA A 82 11.85 2.10 10.99
#